data_AF-A0A951JC22-F1
#
_entry.id   AF-A0A951JC22-F1
#
_cell.length_a   1.000
_cell.length_b   1.000
_cell.length_c   1.000
_cell.angle_alpha   90.00
_cell.angle_beta   90.00
_cell.angle_gamma   90.00
#
_symmetry.space_group_name_H-M   'P 1'
#
loop_
_entity.id
_entity.type
_entity.pdbx_description
1 polymer ?
#
loop_
_entity_poly.entity_id
_entity_poly.type
_entity_poly.pdbx_seq_one_letter_code
_entity_poly.pdbx_strand_id
1 'polypeptide(L)'
;MLRSPLLLLALSPLAACTWVALEEPAQDVLVLPAERLTSDCESLNKVKVSVAAGVGVLERHDDEVIEDLDVLARNHAAKRGGDTVVARGPVVDGVREYEVFRCMPENATASPDERSKERKDKVEVLPYDGGSDNH
;
A
#
# COMPACT_ATOMS: atom_id res chain seq x y z
N MET A 1 -52.60 -35.67 11.69
CA MET A 1 -52.46 -34.26 12.12
C MET A 1 -51.16 -34.22 12.89
N LEU A 2 -50.10 -33.48 12.54
CA LEU A 2 -49.97 -32.23 11.79
C LEU A 2 -48.59 -32.28 11.09
N ARG A 3 -48.56 -32.01 9.78
CA ARG A 3 -47.32 -31.81 9.01
C ARG A 3 -46.68 -30.52 9.51
N SER A 4 -45.52 -30.59 10.17
CA SER A 4 -44.71 -29.39 10.45
C SER A 4 -43.44 -29.47 9.60
N PRO A 5 -43.29 -28.60 8.58
CA PRO A 5 -42.05 -28.55 7.82
C PRO A 5 -40.99 -27.97 8.74
N LEU A 6 -39.87 -28.68 8.87
CA LEU A 6 -38.66 -28.13 9.49
C LEU A 6 -38.22 -26.97 8.59
N LEU A 7 -38.68 -25.76 8.90
CA LEU A 7 -38.24 -24.53 8.26
C LEU A 7 -36.79 -24.33 8.71
N LEU A 8 -35.86 -24.90 7.95
CA LEU A 8 -34.44 -24.55 8.02
C LEU A 8 -34.35 -23.07 7.63
N LEU A 9 -34.45 -22.21 8.64
CA LEU A 9 -34.03 -20.81 8.53
C LEU A 9 -32.54 -20.84 8.21
N ALA A 10 -32.21 -20.77 6.92
CA ALA A 10 -30.87 -20.46 6.47
C ALA A 10 -30.55 -19.04 6.96
N LEU A 11 -29.86 -18.95 8.10
CA LEU A 11 -29.18 -17.74 8.53
C LEU A 11 -28.09 -17.46 7.49
N SER A 12 -28.40 -16.65 6.48
CA SER A 12 -27.39 -16.12 5.60
C SER A 12 -26.57 -15.12 6.42
N PRO A 13 -25.24 -15.32 6.60
CA PRO A 13 -24.42 -14.30 7.22
C PRO A 13 -24.49 -13.06 6.32
N LEU A 14 -25.07 -11.98 6.82
CA LEU A 14 -25.01 -10.69 6.14
C LEU A 14 -23.55 -10.28 6.13
N ALA A 15 -22.85 -10.56 5.03
CA ALA A 15 -21.47 -10.16 4.82
C ALA A 15 -21.42 -8.62 4.66
N ALA A 16 -21.36 -7.91 5.78
CA ALA A 16 -20.97 -6.51 5.82
C ALA A 16 -19.44 -6.41 5.72
N CYS A 17 -18.87 -6.88 4.62
CA CYS A 17 -17.45 -6.70 4.31
C CYS A 17 -17.31 -5.50 3.38
N THR A 18 -17.32 -4.28 3.92
CA THR A 18 -17.09 -3.06 3.10
C THR A 18 -15.63 -2.59 3.12
N TRP A 19 -14.71 -3.41 3.65
CA TRP A 19 -13.29 -3.06 3.75
C TRP A 19 -12.57 -3.31 2.42
N VAL A 20 -11.64 -2.42 2.05
CA VAL A 20 -10.85 -2.58 0.83
C VAL A 20 -9.64 -3.45 1.14
N ALA A 21 -9.54 -4.61 0.49
CA ALA A 21 -8.37 -5.46 0.60
C ALA A 21 -7.22 -4.93 -0.27
N LEU A 22 -6.01 -4.86 0.31
CA LEU A 22 -4.79 -4.61 -0.45
C LEU A 22 -4.50 -5.84 -1.33
N GLU A 23 -4.36 -5.62 -2.63
CA GLU A 23 -4.03 -6.67 -3.58
C GLU A 23 -2.53 -6.99 -3.52
N GLU A 24 -2.15 -8.25 -3.77
CA GLU A 24 -0.75 -8.70 -3.77
C GLU A 24 0.20 -7.82 -4.62
N PRO A 25 -0.12 -7.45 -5.88
CA PRO A 25 0.75 -6.58 -6.67
C PRO A 25 0.83 -5.13 -6.14
N ALA A 26 0.00 -4.73 -5.18
CA ALA A 26 0.00 -3.39 -4.59
C ALA A 26 0.83 -3.29 -3.30
N GLN A 27 1.39 -4.40 -2.81
CA GLN A 27 2.19 -4.43 -1.58
C GLN A 27 3.39 -3.50 -1.64
N ASP A 28 4.06 -3.43 -2.80
CA ASP A 28 5.25 -2.59 -3.01
C ASP A 28 4.91 -1.17 -3.49
N VAL A 29 3.63 -0.85 -3.71
CA VAL A 29 3.23 0.51 -4.09
C VAL A 29 3.27 1.41 -2.87
N LEU A 30 4.03 2.51 -2.94
CA LEU A 30 4.19 3.48 -1.87
C LEU A 30 3.13 4.57 -1.93
N VAL A 31 2.65 5.01 -0.76
CA VAL A 31 1.92 6.27 -0.64
C VAL A 31 2.92 7.31 -0.13
N LEU A 32 3.20 8.33 -0.93
CA LEU A 32 4.13 9.39 -0.56
C LEU A 32 3.44 10.75 -0.48
N PRO A 33 3.83 11.60 0.47
CA PRO A 33 3.48 13.02 0.40
C PRO A 33 4.23 13.65 -0.77
N ALA A 34 3.66 14.69 -1.37
CA ALA A 34 4.18 15.29 -2.61
C ALA A 34 5.62 15.81 -2.45
N GLU A 35 6.00 16.24 -1.25
CA GLU A 35 7.31 16.79 -0.91
C GLU A 35 8.43 15.74 -0.90
N ARG A 36 8.06 14.46 -0.84
CA ARG A 36 8.98 13.31 -0.86
C ARG A 36 9.15 12.70 -2.25
N LEU A 37 8.44 13.23 -3.26
CA LEU A 37 8.56 12.77 -4.64
C LEU A 37 9.85 13.31 -5.25
N THR A 38 10.68 12.40 -5.79
CA THR A 38 11.94 12.76 -6.44
C THR A 38 11.73 13.11 -7.91
N SER A 39 12.75 13.74 -8.54
CA SER A 39 12.73 14.09 -9.97
C SER A 39 12.68 12.87 -10.90
N ASP A 40 13.04 11.69 -10.39
CA ASP A 40 13.19 10.47 -11.17
C ASP A 40 11.88 9.68 -11.28
N CYS A 41 10.79 10.27 -10.79
CA CYS A 41 9.43 9.75 -10.88
C CYS A 41 8.67 10.32 -12.08
N GLU A 42 8.22 9.44 -12.96
CA GLU A 42 7.35 9.77 -14.09
C GLU A 42 5.88 9.69 -13.68
N SER A 43 5.10 10.75 -13.93
CA SER A 43 3.64 10.73 -13.75
C SER A 43 2.98 9.90 -14.84
N LEU A 44 2.18 8.91 -14.44
CA LEU A 44 1.47 8.02 -15.37
C LEU A 44 0.05 8.50 -15.63
N ASN A 45 -0.73 8.67 -14.56
CA ASN A 45 -2.12 9.07 -14.63
C ASN A 45 -2.63 9.58 -13.27
N LYS A 46 -3.82 10.17 -13.29
CA LYS A 46 -4.59 10.49 -12.09
C LYS A 46 -5.74 9.52 -11.92
N VAL A 47 -6.14 9.29 -10.68
CA VAL A 47 -7.28 8.43 -10.33
C VAL A 47 -8.09 9.06 -9.22
N LYS A 48 -9.41 9.01 -9.34
CA LYS A 48 -10.34 9.39 -8.28
C LYS A 48 -10.90 8.11 -7.67
N VAL A 49 -10.67 7.91 -6.38
CA VAL A 49 -11.12 6.74 -5.63
C VAL A 49 -12.19 7.15 -4.61
N SER A 50 -13.06 6.22 -4.26
CA SER A 50 -14.19 6.46 -3.36
C SER A 50 -14.42 5.26 -2.48
N VAL A 51 -14.72 5.53 -1.20
CA VAL A 51 -15.12 4.55 -0.19
C VAL A 51 -16.42 5.02 0.44
N ALA A 52 -17.17 4.10 1.02
CA ALA A 52 -18.31 4.49 1.84
C ALA A 52 -17.78 5.20 3.11
N ALA A 53 -18.07 6.49 3.23
CA ALA A 53 -17.69 7.30 4.41
C ALA A 53 -18.56 7.01 5.66
N GLY A 54 -19.59 6.19 5.53
CA GLY A 54 -20.55 5.91 6.60
C GLY A 54 -21.70 5.03 6.15
N VAL A 55 -22.51 4.57 7.10
CA VAL A 55 -23.78 3.88 6.85
C VAL A 55 -24.90 4.63 7.56
N GLY A 56 -25.73 5.35 6.79
CA GLY A 56 -26.83 6.16 7.34
C GLY A 56 -26.32 7.39 8.09
N VAL A 57 -26.64 7.51 9.39
CA VAL A 57 -26.24 8.64 10.26
C VAL A 57 -24.90 8.35 10.98
N LEU A 58 -24.31 7.18 10.75
CA LEU A 58 -23.04 6.79 11.35
C LEU A 58 -21.90 7.11 10.38
N GLU A 59 -21.13 8.14 10.69
CA GLU A 59 -19.87 8.47 10.02
C GLU A 59 -18.77 7.48 10.46
N ARG A 60 -17.95 7.03 9.51
CA ARG A 60 -16.72 6.28 9.79
C ARG A 60 -15.63 7.26 10.21
N HIS A 61 -14.65 6.78 10.97
CA HIS A 61 -13.50 7.60 11.33
C HIS A 61 -12.71 8.02 10.09
N ASP A 62 -12.30 9.29 10.05
CA ASP A 62 -11.56 9.88 8.91
C ASP A 62 -10.29 9.11 8.58
N ASP A 63 -9.58 8.61 9.60
CA ASP A 63 -8.34 7.83 9.42
C ASP A 63 -8.61 6.51 8.67
N GLU A 64 -9.69 5.79 9.01
CA GLU A 64 -10.08 4.57 8.30
C GLU A 64 -10.46 4.85 6.84
N VAL A 65 -11.16 5.96 6.60
CA VAL A 65 -11.53 6.41 5.26
C VAL A 65 -10.28 6.71 4.43
N ILE A 66 -9.30 7.39 5.02
CA ILE A 66 -8.01 7.70 4.38
C ILE A 66 -7.26 6.41 4.04
N GLU A 67 -7.18 5.45 4.97
CA GLU A 67 -6.51 4.16 4.74
C GLU A 67 -7.16 3.36 3.61
N ASP A 68 -8.50 3.26 3.59
CA ASP A 68 -9.21 2.55 2.53
C ASP A 68 -8.99 3.23 1.16
N LEU A 69 -8.98 4.57 1.12
CA LEU A 69 -8.68 5.33 -0.11
C LEU A 69 -7.24 5.10 -0.59
N ASP A 70 -6.28 5.04 0.33
CA ASP A 70 -4.88 4.75 0.03
C ASP A 70 -4.73 3.35 -0.56
N VAL A 71 -5.40 2.35 0.02
CA VAL A 71 -5.42 0.98 -0.51
C VAL A 71 -6.01 0.94 -1.93
N LEU A 72 -7.13 1.63 -2.17
CA LEU A 72 -7.72 1.70 -3.53
C LEU A 72 -6.76 2.34 -4.53
N ALA A 73 -6.11 3.43 -4.16
CA ALA A 73 -5.15 4.13 -5.01
C ALA A 73 -3.95 3.22 -5.34
N ARG A 74 -3.42 2.51 -4.34
CA ARG A 74 -2.32 1.53 -4.53
C ARG A 74 -2.72 0.38 -5.45
N ASN A 75 -3.91 -0.19 -5.25
CA ASN A 75 -4.45 -1.25 -6.10
C ASN A 75 -4.60 -0.77 -7.56
N HIS A 76 -5.05 0.47 -7.77
CA HIS A 76 -5.11 1.05 -9.11
C HIS A 76 -3.72 1.26 -9.71
N ALA A 77 -2.77 1.81 -8.95
CA ALA A 77 -1.40 2.03 -9.41
C ALA A 77 -0.73 0.73 -9.85
N ALA A 78 -0.84 -0.34 -9.06
CA ALA A 78 -0.31 -1.66 -9.42
C ALA A 78 -0.84 -2.15 -10.77
N LYS A 79 -2.14 -1.99 -11.04
CA LYS A 79 -2.79 -2.35 -12.32
C LYS A 79 -2.36 -1.48 -13.50
N ARG A 80 -1.81 -0.29 -13.23
CA ARG A 80 -1.33 0.68 -14.23
C ARG A 80 0.20 0.69 -14.35
N GLY A 81 0.88 -0.20 -13.61
CA GLY A 81 2.34 -0.29 -13.58
C GLY A 81 3.02 0.89 -12.88
N GLY A 82 2.30 1.59 -12.00
CA GLY A 82 2.89 2.55 -11.07
C GLY A 82 3.35 1.87 -9.79
N ASP A 83 4.34 2.47 -9.13
CA ASP A 83 4.92 2.03 -7.86
C ASP A 83 4.72 3.05 -6.73
N THR A 84 4.17 4.22 -7.05
CA THR A 84 3.97 5.30 -6.09
C THR A 84 2.64 6.01 -6.36
N VAL A 85 1.94 6.38 -5.30
CA VAL A 85 0.76 7.26 -5.36
C VAL A 85 0.94 8.45 -4.44
N VAL A 86 0.43 9.60 -4.88
CA VAL A 86 0.43 10.85 -4.11
C VAL A 86 -0.99 11.37 -4.02
N ALA A 87 -1.47 11.58 -2.80
CA ALA A 87 -2.78 12.17 -2.54
C ALA A 87 -2.84 13.62 -3.07
N ARG A 88 -3.97 13.96 -3.72
CA ARG A 88 -4.24 15.28 -4.27
C ARG A 88 -5.44 15.90 -3.57
N GLY A 89 -5.16 16.87 -2.70
CA GLY A 89 -6.18 17.62 -1.96
C GLY A 89 -6.80 16.84 -0.79
N PRO A 90 -7.80 17.44 -0.12
CA PRO A 90 -8.49 16.83 1.03
C PRO A 90 -9.42 15.69 0.58
N VAL A 91 -9.79 14.83 1.54
CA VAL A 91 -10.90 13.90 1.37
C VAL A 91 -12.21 14.68 1.48
N VAL A 92 -13.13 14.45 0.54
CA VAL A 92 -14.49 15.03 0.57
C VAL A 92 -15.48 13.91 0.33
N ASP A 93 -16.40 13.69 1.28
CA ASP A 93 -17.44 12.65 1.21
C ASP A 93 -16.90 11.24 0.91
N GLY A 94 -15.75 10.88 1.51
CA GLY A 94 -15.09 9.59 1.27
C GLY A 94 -14.48 9.46 -0.13
N VAL A 95 -14.13 10.59 -0.76
CA VAL A 95 -13.57 10.64 -2.11
C VAL A 95 -12.27 11.45 -2.10
N ARG A 96 -11.25 10.98 -2.83
CA ARG A 96 -9.99 11.70 -3.03
C ARG A 96 -9.38 11.40 -4.39
N GLU A 97 -8.71 12.39 -4.97
CA GLU A 97 -7.88 12.20 -6.16
C GLU A 97 -6.46 11.81 -5.75
N TYR A 98 -5.83 10.95 -6.54
CA TYR A 98 -4.43 10.58 -6.43
C TYR A 98 -3.77 10.74 -7.79
N GLU A 99 -2.48 10.99 -7.76
CA GLU A 99 -1.62 10.88 -8.93
C GLU A 99 -0.70 9.68 -8.77
N VAL A 100 -0.58 8.90 -9.84
CA VAL A 100 0.19 7.66 -9.91
C VAL A 100 1.50 7.94 -10.62
N PHE A 101 2.57 7.44 -10.04
CA PHE A 101 3.92 7.58 -10.56
C PHE A 101 4.57 6.21 -10.77
N ARG A 102 5.53 6.19 -11.69
CA ARG A 102 6.57 5.16 -11.77
C ARG A 102 7.89 5.83 -11.44
N CYS A 103 8.50 5.43 -10.35
CA CYS A 103 9.77 5.95 -9.89
C CYS A 103 10.89 4.99 -10.28
N MET A 104 11.86 5.48 -11.03
CA MET A 104 13.10 4.72 -11.20
C MET A 104 13.87 4.82 -9.87
N PRO A 105 14.24 3.71 -9.21
CA PRO A 105 15.16 3.82 -8.10
C PRO A 105 16.46 4.45 -8.64
N GLU A 106 17.09 5.31 -7.84
CA GLU A 106 18.35 6.03 -8.16
C GLU A 106 19.49 5.12 -8.69
N ASN A 107 19.33 3.80 -8.61
CA ASN A 107 20.28 2.78 -9.04
C ASN A 107 19.80 1.92 -10.24
N ALA A 108 18.66 2.21 -10.88
CA ALA A 108 18.19 1.45 -12.05
C ALA A 108 19.08 1.66 -13.29
N THR A 109 19.83 2.77 -13.34
CA THR A 109 20.84 3.06 -14.36
C THR A 109 22.26 2.66 -13.94
N ALA A 110 22.48 2.32 -12.66
CA ALA A 110 23.73 1.77 -12.19
C ALA A 110 23.76 0.28 -12.57
N SER A 111 24.58 -0.05 -13.58
CA SER A 111 24.86 -1.43 -13.99
C SER A 111 25.09 -2.32 -12.75
N PRO A 112 24.47 -3.52 -12.66
CA PRO A 112 24.63 -4.43 -11.53
C PRO A 112 26.08 -4.76 -11.14
N ASP A 113 27.03 -4.53 -12.05
CA ASP A 113 28.45 -4.79 -11.89
C ASP A 113 29.12 -3.87 -10.85
N GLU A 114 28.81 -2.56 -10.88
CA GLU A 114 29.45 -1.55 -10.00
C GLU A 114 29.01 -1.73 -8.53
N ARG A 115 27.73 -2.04 -8.30
CA ARG A 115 27.16 -2.27 -6.96
C ARG A 115 27.71 -3.51 -6.28
N SER A 116 28.18 -4.50 -7.04
CA SER A 116 28.81 -5.70 -6.49
C SER A 116 30.25 -5.43 -6.05
N LYS A 117 30.91 -4.46 -6.69
CA LYS A 117 32.30 -4.08 -6.40
C LYS A 117 32.39 -3.21 -5.15
N GLU A 118 31.61 -2.14 -5.06
CA GLU A 118 31.61 -1.25 -3.88
C GLU A 118 31.20 -1.97 -2.59
N ARG A 119 30.24 -2.91 -2.67
CA ARG A 119 29.84 -3.72 -1.52
C ARG A 119 30.95 -4.64 -1.04
N LYS A 120 31.82 -5.15 -1.92
CA LYS A 120 32.96 -6.00 -1.54
C LYS A 120 34.10 -5.18 -0.95
N ASP A 121 34.33 -3.98 -1.49
CA ASP A 121 35.40 -3.10 -1.04
C ASP A 121 35.13 -2.51 0.36
N LYS A 122 33.86 -2.41 0.76
CA LYS A 122 33.42 -1.87 2.07
C LYS A 122 33.19 -2.94 3.15
N VAL A 123 33.47 -4.22 2.89
CA VAL A 123 33.45 -5.26 3.96
C VAL A 123 34.74 -5.13 4.78
N GLU A 124 34.72 -4.21 5.73
CA GLU A 124 35.80 -4.12 6.72
C GLU A 124 35.66 -5.26 7.73
N VAL A 125 36.69 -6.09 7.82
CA VAL A 125 36.75 -7.22 8.75
C VAL A 125 37.12 -6.66 10.11
N LEU A 126 36.14 -6.50 11.00
CA LEU A 126 36.43 -6.13 12.39
C LEU A 126 37.20 -7.28 13.06
N PRO A 127 38.37 -7.01 13.68
CA PRO A 127 39.10 -8.04 14.41
C PRO A 127 38.22 -8.59 15.54
N TYR A 128 38.05 -9.91 15.54
CA TYR A 128 37.43 -10.60 16.66
C TYR A 128 38.49 -10.79 17.73
N ASP A 129 38.48 -9.94 18.75
CA ASP A 129 39.33 -10.09 19.93
C ASP A 129 38.79 -11.26 20.77
N GLY A 130 39.26 -12.47 20.43
CA GLY A 130 38.99 -13.67 21.20
C GLY A 130 39.58 -13.53 22.60
N GLY A 131 38.74 -13.16 23.57
CA GLY A 131 39.07 -13.11 24.98
C GLY A 131 39.57 -14.47 25.46
N SER A 132 40.87 -14.56 25.71
CA SER A 132 41.51 -15.70 26.35
C SER A 132 41.42 -15.48 27.87
N ASP A 133 40.27 -15.81 28.44
CA ASP A 133 40.10 -15.84 29.89
C ASP A 133 40.72 -17.14 30.43
N ASN A 134 42.01 -17.06 30.78
CA ASN A 134 42.68 -18.02 31.65
C ASN A 134 42.82 -17.40 33.05
N HIS A 135 41.92 -17.72 33.97
CA HIS A 135 42.17 -17.74 35.42
C HIS A 135 41.19 -18.70 36.12
#